data_AF-A0A9C9JUD3-F1
#
_entry.id   AF-A0A9C9JUD3-F1
#
_cell.length_a   1.000
_cell.length_b   1.000
_cell.length_c   1.000
_cell.angle_alpha   90.00
_cell.angle_beta   90.00
_cell.angle_gamma   90.00
#
_symmetry.space_group_name_H-M   'P 1'
#
loop_
_entity.id
_entity.type
_entity.pdbx_description
1 polymer ?
#
loop_
_entity_poly.entity_id
_entity_poly.type
_entity_poly.pdbx_seq_one_letter_code
_entity_poly.pdbx_strand_id
1 'polypeptide(L)'
;MIKKAVIPAAGLGTRFLPATKAQPKEMLPIIDTPTIQFVVQEAVDSGIDDILIVSGKGKRAIEDHFDRNQELESILQEKQDEDAYNAVRHIGDMANIH
;
A
#
# COMPACT_ATOMS: atom_id res chain seq x y z
N MET A 1 20.40 14.15 6.28
CA MET A 1 19.37 13.86 5.25
C MET A 1 18.15 13.31 6.00
N ILE A 2 16.94 13.63 5.55
CA ILE A 2 15.70 13.12 6.17
C ILE A 2 15.47 11.70 5.67
N LYS A 3 15.15 10.77 6.57
CA LYS A 3 15.00 9.34 6.28
C LYS A 3 13.66 8.73 6.66
N LYS A 4 12.85 9.47 7.42
CA LYS A 4 11.58 9.00 7.96
C LYS A 4 10.43 9.87 7.50
N ALA A 5 9.29 9.26 7.17
CA ALA A 5 8.04 9.96 6.92
C ALA A 5 6.90 9.39 7.77
N VAL A 6 5.90 10.24 8.01
CA VAL A 6 4.64 9.85 8.65
C VAL A 6 3.51 10.12 7.68
N ILE A 7 2.70 9.11 7.38
CA ILE A 7 1.53 9.22 6.50
C ILE A 7 0.26 9.09 7.34
N PRO A 8 -0.50 10.17 7.57
CA PRO A 8 -1.76 10.10 8.31
C PRO A 8 -2.88 9.54 7.43
N ALA A 9 -3.32 8.32 7.74
CA ALA A 9 -4.33 7.57 6.98
C ALA A 9 -5.57 7.18 7.82
N ALA A 10 -5.82 7.80 8.97
CA ALA A 10 -6.90 7.40 9.90
C ALA A 10 -8.31 7.94 9.56
N GLY A 11 -8.46 8.82 8.56
CA GLY A 11 -9.72 9.52 8.29
C GLY A 11 -10.83 8.65 7.67
N LEU A 12 -12.10 8.92 7.99
CA LEU A 12 -13.27 8.15 7.53
C LEU A 12 -13.63 8.27 6.03
N GLY A 13 -12.97 9.16 5.29
CA GLY A 13 -13.20 9.31 3.85
C GLY A 13 -14.56 9.88 3.44
N THR A 14 -15.28 10.58 4.32
CA THR A 14 -16.68 11.02 4.08
C THR A 14 -16.94 11.79 2.77
N ARG A 15 -15.93 12.43 2.19
CA ARG A 15 -15.99 13.11 0.88
C ARG A 15 -16.09 12.16 -0.33
N PHE A 16 -15.84 10.88 -0.14
CA PHE A 16 -15.82 9.85 -1.17
C PHE A 16 -16.88 8.76 -0.91
N LEU A 17 -17.91 9.07 -0.12
CA LEU A 17 -19.07 8.20 0.02
C LEU A 17 -19.83 8.12 -1.32
N PRO A 18 -20.42 6.95 -1.66
CA PRO A 18 -20.53 5.75 -0.82
C PRO A 18 -19.31 4.82 -0.87
N ALA A 19 -18.34 5.05 -1.77
CA ALA A 19 -17.22 4.14 -1.99
C ALA A 19 -16.42 3.86 -0.71
N THR A 20 -16.20 4.89 0.11
CA THR A 20 -15.40 4.75 1.33
C THR A 20 -16.13 4.21 2.55
N LYS A 21 -17.37 3.73 2.39
CA LYS A 21 -18.11 3.10 3.49
C LYS A 21 -17.40 1.84 4.01
N ALA A 22 -16.79 1.07 3.11
CA ALA A 22 -16.13 -0.20 3.44
C ALA A 22 -14.66 -0.27 3.01
N GLN A 23 -14.24 0.57 2.05
CA GLN A 23 -12.87 0.63 1.56
C GLN A 23 -12.20 1.93 2.02
N PRO A 24 -10.96 1.91 2.56
CA PRO A 24 -10.25 3.14 2.87
C PRO A 24 -10.09 4.00 1.60
N LYS A 25 -10.20 5.33 1.72
CA LYS A 25 -10.00 6.23 0.57
C LYS A 25 -8.60 6.08 -0.05
N GLU A 26 -7.63 5.73 0.78
CA GLU A 26 -6.22 5.49 0.43
C GLU A 26 -6.05 4.25 -0.47
N MET A 27 -7.00 3.32 -0.39
CA MET A 27 -7.06 2.10 -1.20
C MET A 27 -7.89 2.26 -2.47
N LEU A 28 -8.45 3.45 -2.75
CA LEU A 28 -9.13 3.68 -4.03
C LEU A 28 -8.09 3.68 -5.16
N PRO A 29 -8.30 2.90 -6.22
CA PRO A 29 -7.32 2.77 -7.29
C PRO A 29 -7.36 3.98 -8.24
N ILE A 30 -6.19 4.40 -8.69
CA ILE A 30 -6.03 5.17 -9.92
C ILE A 30 -5.63 4.15 -10.98
N ILE A 31 -6.55 3.83 -11.89
CA ILE A 31 -6.43 2.70 -12.81
C ILE A 31 -6.38 1.37 -12.03
N ASP A 32 -5.19 0.85 -11.75
CA ASP A 32 -4.94 -0.44 -11.09
C ASP A 32 -4.17 -0.29 -9.77
N THR A 33 -3.64 0.90 -9.49
CA THR A 33 -2.72 1.13 -8.38
C THR A 33 -3.41 1.91 -7.26
N PRO A 34 -3.43 1.42 -6.01
CA PRO A 34 -3.98 2.15 -4.86
C PRO A 34 -3.32 3.51 -4.67
N THR A 35 -4.12 4.53 -4.33
CA THR A 35 -3.62 5.91 -4.15
C THR A 35 -2.46 5.98 -3.15
N ILE A 36 -2.48 5.18 -2.08
CA ILE A 36 -1.41 5.15 -1.06
C ILE A 36 -0.06 4.69 -1.59
N GLN A 37 -0.04 3.79 -2.57
CA GLN A 37 1.20 3.29 -3.16
C GLN A 37 1.96 4.40 -3.89
N PHE A 38 1.25 5.31 -4.57
CA PHE A 38 1.87 6.49 -5.18
C PHE A 38 2.53 7.40 -4.14
N VAL A 39 1.90 7.60 -2.98
CA VAL A 39 2.44 8.44 -1.89
C VAL A 39 3.70 7.80 -1.30
N VAL A 40 3.68 6.48 -1.10
CA VAL A 40 4.85 5.73 -0.62
C VAL A 40 5.99 5.77 -1.66
N GLN A 41 5.68 5.56 -2.94
CA GLN A 41 6.67 5.65 -4.02
C GLN A 41 7.32 7.03 -4.07
N GLU A 42 6.54 8.12 -3.97
CA GLU A 42 7.06 9.48 -3.96
C GLU A 42 8.03 9.73 -2.78
N ALA A 43 7.73 9.17 -1.60
CA ALA A 43 8.61 9.25 -0.45
C ALA A 43 9.93 8.48 -0.69
N VAL A 44 9.84 7.26 -1.23
CA VAL A 44 11.01 6.42 -1.57
C VAL A 44 11.89 7.09 -2.61
N ASP A 45 11.29 7.65 -3.66
CA ASP A 45 12.00 8.37 -4.73
C ASP A 45 12.69 9.63 -4.19
N SER A 46 12.18 10.20 -3.10
CA SER A 46 12.78 11.32 -2.37
C SER A 46 13.87 10.90 -1.37
N GLY A 47 14.18 9.60 -1.28
CA GLY A 47 15.21 9.02 -0.41
C GLY A 47 14.75 8.67 1.01
N ILE A 48 13.44 8.62 1.25
CA ILE A 48 12.81 8.25 2.53
C ILE A 48 12.40 6.77 2.47
N ASP A 49 13.05 5.94 3.29
CA ASP A 49 12.95 4.47 3.25
C ASP A 49 12.34 3.85 4.52
N ASP A 50 11.92 4.69 5.48
CA ASP A 50 11.28 4.32 6.74
C ASP A 50 9.99 5.15 6.90
N ILE A 51 8.83 4.48 6.86
CA ILE A 51 7.53 5.12 6.73
C ILE A 51 6.59 4.59 7.82
N LEU A 52 6.06 5.51 8.63
CA LEU A 52 5.02 5.22 9.61
C LEU A 52 3.64 5.60 9.06
N ILE A 53 2.76 4.63 8.88
CA ILE A 53 1.37 4.86 8.46
C ILE A 53 0.48 4.91 9.71
N VAL A 54 -0.06 6.09 10.01
CA VAL A 54 -1.02 6.24 11.11
C VAL A 54 -2.41 5.86 10.61
N SER A 55 -2.78 4.59 10.79
CA SER A 55 -4.06 4.01 10.37
C SER A 55 -5.15 4.13 11.46
N GLY A 56 -6.36 3.69 11.14
CA GLY A 56 -7.52 3.72 12.05
C GLY A 56 -8.33 2.42 11.99
N LYS A 57 -9.31 2.25 12.89
CA LYS A 57 -10.14 1.04 12.94
C LYS A 57 -10.81 0.77 11.59
N GLY A 58 -10.62 -0.44 11.06
CA GLY A 58 -11.18 -0.87 9.77
C GLY A 58 -10.29 -0.59 8.55
N LYS A 59 -9.03 -0.18 8.74
CA LYS A 59 -8.09 0.14 7.65
C LYS A 59 -6.95 -0.86 7.45
N ARG A 60 -7.13 -2.11 7.91
CA ARG A 60 -6.15 -3.21 7.72
C ARG A 60 -5.71 -3.39 6.27
N ALA A 61 -6.61 -3.15 5.31
CA ALA A 61 -6.28 -3.22 3.89
C ALA A 61 -5.11 -2.31 3.45
N ILE A 62 -4.80 -1.25 4.20
CA ILE A 62 -3.61 -0.42 3.93
C ILE A 62 -2.34 -1.16 4.35
N GLU A 63 -2.34 -1.76 5.55
CA GLU A 63 -1.23 -2.57 6.07
C GLU A 63 -1.03 -3.82 5.20
N ASP A 64 -2.11 -4.56 4.93
CA ASP A 64 -2.10 -5.77 4.11
C ASP A 64 -1.58 -5.53 2.67
N HIS A 65 -1.72 -4.30 2.13
CA HIS A 65 -1.22 -3.96 0.79
C HIS A 65 0.29 -3.93 0.72
N PHE A 66 0.94 -3.48 1.80
CA PHE A 66 2.41 -3.38 1.88
C PHE A 66 3.05 -4.59 2.56
N ASP A 67 2.26 -5.47 3.17
CA ASP A 67 2.75 -6.74 3.70
C ASP A 67 2.91 -7.80 2.60
N ARG A 68 3.83 -8.74 2.82
CA ARG A 68 4.04 -9.86 1.90
C ARG A 68 2.92 -10.89 2.02
N ASN A 69 2.33 -11.25 0.89
CA ASN A 69 1.32 -12.30 0.80
C ASN A 69 1.92 -13.58 0.21
N GLN A 70 2.47 -14.45 1.06
CA GLN A 70 3.15 -15.68 0.63
C GLN A 70 2.24 -16.65 -0.14
N GLU A 71 0.95 -16.69 0.19
CA GLU A 71 -0.03 -17.54 -0.51
C GLU A 71 -0.23 -17.03 -1.95
N LEU A 72 -0.44 -15.72 -2.12
CA LEU A 72 -0.56 -15.11 -3.45
C LEU A 72 0.73 -15.26 -4.25
N GLU A 73 1.88 -14.98 -3.64
CA GLU A 73 3.20 -15.17 -4.24
C GLU A 73 3.38 -16.61 -4.77
N SER A 74 3.04 -17.62 -3.97
CA SER A 74 3.14 -19.03 -4.36
C SER A 74 2.21 -19.38 -5.52
N ILE A 75 0.96 -18.91 -5.48
CA ILE A 75 -0.03 -19.13 -6.55
C ILE A 75 0.45 -18.53 -7.88
N LEU A 76 1.06 -17.34 -7.86
CA LEU A 76 1.56 -16.68 -9.07
C LEU A 76 2.78 -17.41 -9.65
N GLN A 77 3.69 -17.90 -8.80
CA GLN A 77 4.82 -18.73 -9.21
C GLN A 77 4.37 -20.04 -9.84
N GLU A 78 3.39 -20.73 -9.25
CA GLU A 78 2.81 -21.96 -9.81
C GLU A 78 2.17 -21.72 -11.19
N LYS A 79 1.59 -20.55 -11.41
CA LYS A 79 1.02 -20.12 -12.69
C LYS A 79 2.05 -19.62 -13.70
N GLN A 80 3.32 -19.51 -13.31
CA GLN A 80 4.40 -18.91 -14.11
C GLN A 80 4.09 -17.47 -14.58
N ASP A 81 3.32 -16.73 -13.77
CA ASP A 81 2.99 -15.33 -14.03
C ASP A 81 4.03 -14.42 -13.37
N GLU A 82 5.21 -14.36 -13.99
CA GLU A 82 6.38 -13.65 -13.46
C GLU A 82 6.13 -12.14 -13.33
N ASP A 83 5.36 -11.54 -14.25
CA ASP A 83 5.07 -10.11 -14.22
C ASP A 83 4.23 -9.76 -12.99
N ALA A 84 3.15 -10.50 -12.74
CA ALA A 84 2.32 -10.31 -11.56
C ALA A 84 3.06 -10.65 -10.25
N TYR A 85 3.86 -11.72 -10.27
CA TYR A 85 4.68 -12.12 -9.11
C TYR A 85 5.64 -11.00 -8.70
N ASN A 86 6.39 -10.46 -9.66
CA ASN A 86 7.34 -9.38 -9.39
C ASN A 86 6.64 -8.09 -8.94
N ALA A 87 5.49 -7.77 -9.52
CA ALA A 87 4.71 -6.60 -9.13
C ALA A 87 4.22 -6.68 -7.67
N VAL A 88 3.65 -7.81 -7.26
CA VAL A 88 3.17 -8.03 -5.87
C VAL A 88 4.33 -7.97 -4.89
N ARG A 89 5.43 -8.64 -5.21
CA ARG A 89 6.60 -8.67 -4.33
C ARG A 89 7.25 -7.29 -4.21
N HIS A 90 7.30 -6.53 -5.30
CA HIS A 90 7.88 -5.19 -5.29
C HIS A 90 7.21 -4.30 -4.25
N ILE A 91 5.88 -4.37 -4.09
CA ILE A 91 5.12 -3.56 -3.13
C ILE A 91 5.61 -3.78 -1.69
N GLY A 92 5.86 -5.04 -1.30
CA GLY A 92 6.37 -5.36 0.03
C GLY A 92 7.85 -5.04 0.25
N ASP A 93 8.61 -4.89 -0.82
CA ASP A 93 10.05 -4.59 -0.79
C ASP A 93 10.33 -3.07 -0.94
N MET A 94 9.30 -2.20 -1.07
CA MET A 94 9.47 -0.77 -1.38
C MET A 94 10.14 0.05 -0.27
N ALA A 95 9.73 -0.15 0.99
CA ALA A 95 10.17 0.62 2.14
C ALA A 95 9.93 -0.16 3.44
N ASN A 96 10.57 0.26 4.54
CA ASN A 96 10.22 -0.25 5.87
C ASN A 96 8.93 0.44 6.33
N ILE A 97 7.81 -0.27 6.30
CA ILE A 97 6.49 0.28 6.64
C ILE A 97 6.09 -0.19 8.05
N HIS A 98 5.56 0.76 8.84
CA HIS A 98 5.17 0.61 10.24
C HIS A 98 3.74 1.09 10.50
#